data_AF-A0A8S2QP06-F1
#
_entry.id   AF-A0A8S2QP06-F1
#
_cell.length_a   1.000
_cell.length_b   1.000
_cell.length_c   1.000
_cell.angle_alpha   90.00
_cell.angle_beta   90.00
_cell.angle_gamma   90.00
#
_symmetry.space_group_name_H-M   'P 1'
#
loop_
_entity.id
_entity.type
_entity.pdbx_description
1 polymer ?
#
loop_
_entity_poly.entity_id
_entity_poly.type
_entity_poly.pdbx_seq_one_letter_code
_entity_poly.pdbx_strand_id
1 'polypeptide(L)'
;MSQDDILQSTKSVIQGLDALKNEHAKMLESVVDSMNSSLQIDTNKLEEKAGLLRKSMDMIELGIGEAHVMMQLGNHLQNLEAEKQKLRTQSATGSFASTTGYEIPARLKTLHNLVIQYASQGRYEVAVPLCRQALEDLEKTSGHQHPDVATMLNILALVYRDQSKFKEAGVLLNDALAIREKTLGPDHPAVAATLNNLAVLYGKRNKFRDAEVLCKRALEIREKCLGSSHPDVAKQLNNLALLCQNQGKYDEVESYYKRAIEIYTKTLGIDDP
;
A
#
# COMPACT_ATOMS: atom_id res chain seq x y z
N MET A 1 -7.56 -20.48 -22.60
CA MET A 1 -8.93 -20.10 -22.19
C MET A 1 -8.79 -18.97 -21.21
N SER A 2 -9.38 -17.81 -21.51
CA SER A 2 -9.42 -16.68 -20.59
C SER A 2 -10.33 -17.00 -19.41
N GLN A 3 -10.16 -16.30 -18.29
CA GLN A 3 -11.04 -16.46 -17.11
C GLN A 3 -12.51 -16.08 -17.43
N ASP A 4 -12.71 -15.13 -18.36
CA ASP A 4 -14.03 -14.78 -18.87
C ASP A 4 -14.66 -15.90 -19.70
N ASP A 5 -13.85 -16.61 -20.51
CA ASP A 5 -14.32 -17.79 -21.26
C ASP A 5 -14.79 -18.90 -20.31
N ILE A 6 -14.09 -19.07 -19.18
CA ILE A 6 -14.44 -20.06 -18.15
C ILE A 6 -15.76 -19.66 -17.49
N LEU A 7 -15.92 -18.41 -17.06
CA LEU A 7 -17.17 -17.92 -16.44
C LEU A 7 -18.38 -18.01 -17.38
N GLN A 8 -18.19 -17.66 -18.66
CA GLN A 8 -19.24 -17.73 -19.68
C GLN A 8 -19.62 -19.17 -20.02
N SER A 9 -18.63 -20.08 -20.06
CA SER A 9 -18.87 -21.51 -20.21
C SER A 9 -19.62 -22.08 -18.99
N THR A 10 -19.20 -21.77 -17.77
CA THR A 10 -19.88 -22.19 -16.53
C THR A 10 -21.33 -21.71 -16.47
N LYS A 11 -21.60 -20.47 -16.90
CA LYS A 11 -22.98 -19.94 -16.98
C LYS A 11 -23.84 -20.73 -17.96
N SER A 12 -23.28 -21.11 -19.11
CA SER A 12 -23.99 -21.92 -20.11
C SER A 12 -24.27 -23.34 -19.61
N VAL A 13 -23.33 -23.92 -18.84
CA VAL A 13 -23.49 -25.22 -18.19
C VAL A 13 -24.61 -25.18 -17.14
N ILE A 14 -24.67 -24.14 -16.30
CA ILE A 14 -25.75 -23.96 -15.32
C ILE A 14 -27.12 -23.91 -16.01
N GLN A 15 -27.25 -23.12 -17.09
CA GLN A 15 -28.50 -23.03 -17.85
C GLN A 15 -28.92 -24.37 -18.47
N GLY A 16 -27.95 -25.16 -18.96
CA GLY A 16 -28.22 -26.50 -19.49
C GLY A 16 -28.66 -27.48 -18.40
N LEU A 17 -28.04 -27.43 -17.22
CA LEU A 17 -28.40 -28.27 -16.07
C LEU A 17 -29.78 -27.90 -15.51
N ASP A 18 -30.14 -26.61 -15.46
CA ASP A 18 -31.47 -26.16 -15.06
C ASP A 18 -32.56 -26.64 -16.04
N ALA A 19 -32.29 -26.60 -17.35
CA ALA A 19 -33.19 -27.14 -18.36
C ALA A 19 -33.41 -28.64 -18.17
N LEU A 20 -32.33 -29.41 -17.97
CA LEU A 20 -32.38 -30.85 -17.73
C LEU A 20 -33.13 -31.19 -16.44
N LYS A 21 -32.91 -30.42 -15.36
CA LYS A 21 -33.64 -30.55 -14.10
C LYS A 21 -35.15 -30.37 -14.31
N ASN A 22 -35.55 -29.37 -15.09
CA ASN A 22 -36.96 -29.11 -15.39
C ASN A 22 -37.60 -30.22 -16.23
N GLU A 23 -36.86 -30.82 -17.16
CA GLU A 23 -37.34 -32.01 -17.90
C GLU A 23 -37.50 -33.23 -16.99
N HIS A 24 -36.52 -33.49 -16.13
CA HIS A 24 -36.59 -34.60 -15.17
C HIS A 24 -37.73 -34.43 -14.16
N ALA A 25 -38.01 -33.20 -13.72
CA ALA A 25 -39.15 -32.90 -12.87
C ALA A 25 -40.50 -33.20 -13.55
N LYS A 26 -40.66 -32.80 -14.83
CA LYS A 26 -41.86 -33.11 -15.62
C LYS A 26 -42.02 -34.61 -15.88
N MET A 27 -40.92 -35.32 -16.14
CA MET A 27 -40.94 -36.77 -16.28
C MET A 27 -41.34 -37.47 -14.98
N LEU A 28 -40.86 -36.97 -13.83
CA LEU A 28 -41.22 -37.49 -12.52
C LEU A 28 -42.71 -37.28 -12.24
N GLU A 29 -43.26 -36.10 -12.52
CA GLU A 29 -44.68 -35.77 -12.39
C GLU A 29 -45.55 -36.73 -13.23
N SER A 30 -45.19 -36.92 -14.51
CA SER A 30 -45.88 -37.86 -15.40
C SER A 30 -45.82 -39.32 -14.92
N VAL A 31 -44.69 -39.74 -14.34
CA VAL A 31 -44.54 -41.10 -13.78
C VAL A 31 -45.38 -41.27 -12.52
N VAL A 32 -45.43 -40.26 -11.64
CA VAL A 32 -46.25 -40.27 -10.42
C VAL A 32 -47.75 -40.27 -10.76
N ASP A 33 -48.18 -39.50 -11.75
CA ASP A 33 -49.57 -39.49 -12.22
C ASP A 33 -49.98 -40.85 -12.82
N SER A 34 -49.06 -41.49 -13.54
CA SER A 34 -49.26 -42.83 -14.11
C SER A 34 -49.35 -43.92 -13.03
N MET A 35 -48.62 -43.77 -11.91
CA MET A 35 -48.76 -44.65 -10.74
C MET A 35 -50.12 -44.49 -10.06
N ASN A 36 -50.56 -43.26 -9.84
CA ASN A 36 -51.82 -42.96 -9.16
C ASN A 36 -53.05 -43.45 -9.96
N SER A 37 -52.91 -43.59 -11.28
CA SER A 37 -53.98 -44.02 -12.19
C SER A 37 -54.03 -45.53 -12.46
N SER A 38 -52.99 -46.29 -12.07
CA SER A 38 -52.85 -47.71 -12.44
C SER A 38 -53.20 -48.64 -11.27
N LEU A 39 -54.26 -49.45 -11.42
CA LEU A 39 -54.82 -50.24 -10.31
C LEU A 39 -54.20 -51.61 -10.03
N GLN A 40 -53.22 -52.13 -10.80
CA GLN A 40 -52.36 -53.28 -10.42
C GLN A 40 -51.41 -53.68 -11.57
N ILE A 41 -50.17 -54.08 -11.23
CA ILE A 41 -49.16 -54.89 -11.97
C ILE A 41 -47.80 -54.20 -12.31
N ASP A 42 -47.72 -52.95 -12.76
CA ASP A 42 -46.42 -52.31 -13.13
C ASP A 42 -45.87 -51.28 -12.12
N THR A 43 -46.47 -51.19 -10.93
CA THR A 43 -46.10 -50.21 -9.88
C THR A 43 -44.63 -50.30 -9.45
N ASN A 44 -44.08 -51.51 -9.31
CA ASN A 44 -42.67 -51.69 -8.88
C ASN A 44 -41.67 -51.12 -9.90
N LYS A 45 -41.91 -51.30 -11.21
CA LYS A 45 -41.02 -50.75 -12.26
C LYS A 45 -41.16 -49.24 -12.38
N LEU A 46 -42.36 -48.72 -12.19
CA LEU A 46 -42.60 -47.28 -12.15
C LEU A 46 -41.90 -46.67 -10.92
N GLU A 47 -41.92 -47.34 -9.75
CA GLU A 47 -41.26 -46.88 -8.52
C GLU A 47 -39.74 -46.83 -8.68
N GLU A 48 -39.16 -47.84 -9.32
CA GLU A 48 -37.74 -47.87 -9.64
C GLU A 48 -37.37 -46.73 -10.61
N LYS A 49 -38.20 -46.46 -11.63
CA LYS A 49 -38.00 -45.35 -12.57
C LYS A 49 -38.11 -43.97 -11.89
N ALA A 50 -39.08 -43.79 -10.98
CA ALA A 50 -39.21 -42.58 -10.18
C ALA A 50 -38.01 -42.39 -9.23
N GLY A 51 -37.51 -43.47 -8.64
CA GLY A 51 -36.32 -43.46 -7.80
C GLY A 51 -35.05 -43.06 -8.57
N LEU A 52 -34.87 -43.55 -9.79
CA LEU A 52 -33.78 -43.16 -10.68
C LEU A 52 -33.88 -41.69 -11.10
N LEU A 53 -35.08 -41.20 -11.41
CA LEU A 53 -35.31 -39.79 -11.74
C LEU A 53 -34.98 -38.86 -10.56
N ARG A 54 -35.40 -39.20 -9.34
CA ARG A 54 -35.04 -38.43 -8.12
C ARG A 54 -33.53 -38.40 -7.90
N LYS A 55 -32.85 -39.55 -7.95
CA LYS A 55 -31.38 -39.61 -7.83
C LYS A 55 -30.69 -38.78 -8.91
N SER A 56 -31.20 -38.79 -10.15
CA SER A 56 -30.67 -37.97 -11.23
C SER A 56 -30.87 -36.48 -10.96
N MET A 57 -32.00 -36.07 -10.37
CA MET A 57 -32.25 -34.67 -10.00
C MET A 57 -31.31 -34.22 -8.88
N ASP A 58 -31.09 -35.05 -7.85
CA ASP A 58 -30.16 -34.74 -6.76
C ASP A 58 -28.73 -34.51 -7.28
N MET A 59 -28.28 -35.33 -8.24
CA MET A 59 -26.97 -35.17 -8.89
C MET A 59 -26.88 -33.89 -9.73
N ILE A 60 -27.97 -33.50 -10.41
CA ILE A 60 -28.02 -32.24 -11.18
C ILE A 60 -27.97 -31.04 -10.23
N GLU A 61 -28.66 -31.08 -9.09
CA GLU A 61 -28.64 -30.00 -8.08
C GLU A 61 -27.24 -29.81 -7.47
N LEU A 62 -26.56 -30.91 -7.16
CA LEU A 62 -25.16 -30.88 -6.72
C LEU A 62 -24.26 -30.22 -7.77
N GLY A 63 -24.39 -30.59 -9.05
CA GLY A 63 -23.63 -30.00 -10.15
C GLY A 63 -23.89 -28.50 -10.34
N ILE A 64 -25.14 -28.04 -10.18
CA ILE A 64 -25.50 -26.61 -10.21
C ILE A 64 -24.86 -25.86 -9.03
N GLY A 65 -24.84 -26.48 -7.85
CA GLY A 65 -24.20 -25.93 -6.65
C GLY A 65 -22.70 -25.72 -6.83
N GLU A 66 -21.99 -26.71 -7.35
CA GLU A 66 -20.55 -26.63 -7.64
C GLU A 66 -20.23 -25.55 -8.68
N ALA A 67 -21.05 -25.46 -9.75
CA ALA A 67 -20.90 -24.44 -10.78
C ALA A 67 -21.12 -23.02 -10.24
N HIS A 68 -22.09 -22.84 -9.32
CA HIS A 68 -22.29 -21.56 -8.63
C HIS A 68 -21.07 -21.16 -7.79
N VAL A 69 -20.48 -22.11 -7.05
CA VAL A 69 -19.26 -21.86 -6.26
C VAL A 69 -18.10 -21.43 -7.16
N MET A 70 -17.92 -22.07 -8.32
CA MET A 70 -16.90 -21.66 -9.30
C MET A 70 -17.13 -20.24 -9.83
N MET A 71 -18.37 -19.84 -10.11
CA MET A 71 -18.69 -18.47 -10.53
C MET A 71 -18.37 -17.45 -9.45
N GLN A 72 -18.74 -17.72 -8.19
CA GLN A 72 -18.46 -16.82 -7.07
C GLN A 72 -16.95 -16.66 -6.85
N LEU A 73 -16.20 -17.75 -6.93
CA LEU A 73 -14.74 -17.71 -6.81
C LEU A 73 -14.09 -16.91 -7.95
N GLY A 74 -14.55 -17.11 -9.20
CA GLY A 74 -14.06 -16.37 -10.36
C GLY A 74 -14.32 -14.87 -10.27
N ASN A 75 -15.50 -14.46 -9.80
CA ASN A 75 -15.83 -13.05 -9.55
C ASN A 75 -14.98 -12.44 -8.44
N HIS A 76 -14.74 -13.19 -7.35
CA HIS A 76 -13.89 -12.74 -6.25
C HIS A 76 -12.45 -12.51 -6.72
N LEU A 77 -11.92 -13.41 -7.55
CA LEU A 77 -10.60 -13.28 -8.15
C LEU A 77 -10.50 -12.04 -9.07
N GLN A 78 -11.52 -11.78 -9.89
CA GLN A 78 -11.58 -10.56 -10.72
C GLN A 78 -11.56 -9.29 -9.87
N ASN A 79 -12.31 -9.27 -8.77
CA ASN A 79 -12.31 -8.13 -7.85
C ASN A 79 -10.93 -7.90 -7.22
N LEU A 80 -10.24 -8.97 -6.80
CA LEU A 80 -8.88 -8.92 -6.28
C LEU A 80 -7.88 -8.42 -7.33
N GLU A 81 -7.99 -8.88 -8.58
CA GLU A 81 -7.11 -8.42 -9.67
C GLU A 81 -7.36 -6.95 -10.03
N ALA A 82 -8.62 -6.52 -10.07
CA ALA A 82 -9.00 -5.13 -10.28
C ALA A 82 -8.52 -4.23 -9.13
N GLU A 83 -8.61 -4.68 -7.89
CA GLU A 83 -8.09 -3.96 -6.72
C GLU A 83 -6.56 -3.87 -6.76
N LYS A 84 -5.87 -4.96 -7.12
CA LYS A 84 -4.42 -4.98 -7.34
C LYS A 84 -3.99 -4.05 -8.46
N GLN A 85 -4.74 -3.98 -9.57
CA GLN A 85 -4.47 -3.03 -10.65
C GLN A 85 -4.71 -1.58 -10.20
N LYS A 86 -5.79 -1.30 -9.45
CA LYS A 86 -6.04 0.02 -8.86
C LYS A 86 -4.91 0.45 -7.92
N LEU A 87 -4.41 -0.45 -7.07
CA LEU A 87 -3.26 -0.19 -6.20
C LEU A 87 -1.98 0.06 -7.02
N ARG A 88 -1.76 -0.68 -8.12
CA ARG A 88 -0.64 -0.42 -9.04
C ARG A 88 -0.76 0.94 -9.71
N THR A 89 -1.94 1.33 -10.19
CA THR A 89 -2.16 2.65 -10.80
C THR A 89 -2.08 3.78 -9.78
N GLN A 90 -2.53 3.57 -8.54
CA GLN A 90 -2.37 4.55 -7.44
C GLN A 90 -0.90 4.69 -7.02
N SER A 91 -0.12 3.60 -7.08
CA SER A 91 1.33 3.67 -6.92
C SER A 91 2.06 4.29 -8.13
N ALA A 92 1.44 4.25 -9.32
CA ALA A 92 1.95 4.89 -10.54
C ALA A 92 1.55 6.37 -10.65
N THR A 93 0.44 6.80 -10.06
CA THR A 93 0.16 8.20 -9.71
C THR A 93 0.95 8.56 -8.44
N GLY A 94 2.26 8.37 -8.50
CA GLY A 94 3.18 8.65 -7.41
C GLY A 94 3.40 10.15 -7.28
N SER A 95 2.63 10.79 -6.40
CA SER A 95 2.97 12.11 -5.83
C SER A 95 3.09 12.08 -4.31
N PHE A 96 3.37 10.92 -3.71
CA PHE A 96 3.70 10.84 -2.28
C PHE A 96 4.66 9.67 -1.97
N ALA A 97 5.77 9.51 -2.70
CA ALA A 97 6.79 8.51 -2.31
C ALA A 97 8.20 8.66 -2.93
N SER A 98 8.67 9.87 -3.28
CA SER A 98 10.06 10.07 -3.74
C SER A 98 10.70 11.38 -3.26
N THR A 99 10.30 11.90 -2.11
CA THR A 99 10.88 13.12 -1.51
C THR A 99 11.90 12.84 -0.39
N THR A 100 12.17 11.57 -0.10
CA THR A 100 13.18 11.18 0.88
C THR A 100 14.38 10.61 0.16
N GLY A 101 15.45 11.40 0.04
CA GLY A 101 16.74 11.01 -0.57
C GLY A 101 17.51 9.95 0.23
N TYR A 102 16.85 8.90 0.71
CA TYR A 102 17.47 7.69 1.26
C TYR A 102 16.77 6.45 0.70
N GLU A 103 17.56 5.44 0.32
CA GLU A 103 17.04 4.18 -0.19
C GLU A 103 16.40 3.36 0.95
N ILE A 104 15.19 2.84 0.71
CA ILE A 104 14.54 1.91 1.64
C ILE A 104 14.93 0.49 1.22
N PRO A 105 15.54 -0.32 2.12
CA PRO A 105 15.93 -1.69 1.83
C PRO A 105 14.76 -2.49 1.25
N ALA A 106 15.02 -3.37 0.28
CA ALA A 106 13.98 -4.15 -0.40
C ALA A 106 13.09 -4.93 0.58
N ARG A 107 13.67 -5.47 1.66
CA ARG A 107 12.94 -6.17 2.73
C ARG A 107 11.95 -5.28 3.49
N LEU A 108 12.23 -3.98 3.58
CA LEU A 108 11.39 -3.00 4.28
C LEU A 108 10.42 -2.27 3.37
N LYS A 109 10.61 -2.32 2.05
CA LYS A 109 9.81 -1.56 1.08
C LYS A 109 8.33 -1.94 1.12
N THR A 110 8.00 -3.23 1.19
CA THR A 110 6.62 -3.71 1.27
C THR A 110 5.94 -3.23 2.54
N LEU A 111 6.64 -3.35 3.67
CA LEU A 111 6.14 -2.90 4.97
C LEU A 111 5.94 -1.38 4.98
N HIS A 112 6.91 -0.64 4.47
CA HIS A 112 6.85 0.82 4.34
C HIS A 112 5.62 1.28 3.55
N ASN A 113 5.36 0.66 2.39
CA ASN A 113 4.21 0.98 1.57
C ASN A 113 2.89 0.69 2.31
N LEU A 114 2.82 -0.42 3.02
CA LEU A 114 1.64 -0.79 3.81
C LEU A 114 1.39 0.20 4.96
N VAL A 115 2.45 0.65 5.64
CA VAL A 115 2.37 1.68 6.69
C VAL A 115 1.87 3.00 6.13
N ILE A 116 2.41 3.46 4.99
CA ILE A 116 1.95 4.68 4.33
C ILE A 116 0.48 4.56 3.95
N GLN A 117 0.07 3.41 3.39
CA GLN A 117 -1.31 3.18 3.01
C GLN A 117 -2.24 3.28 4.23
N TYR A 118 -1.93 2.60 5.33
CA TYR A 118 -2.73 2.71 6.54
C TYR A 118 -2.72 4.11 7.14
N ALA A 119 -1.57 4.80 7.16
CA ALA A 119 -1.47 6.17 7.64
C ALA A 119 -2.32 7.13 6.80
N SER A 120 -2.31 7.00 5.46
CA SER A 120 -3.13 7.82 4.56
C SER A 120 -4.64 7.59 4.73
N GLN A 121 -5.04 6.38 5.16
CA GLN A 121 -6.42 6.04 5.50
C GLN A 121 -6.81 6.49 6.92
N GLY A 122 -5.90 7.10 7.67
CA GLY A 122 -6.11 7.47 9.07
C GLY A 122 -6.13 6.27 10.04
N ARG A 123 -5.78 5.07 9.57
CA ARG A 123 -5.77 3.82 10.34
C ARG A 123 -4.50 3.66 11.17
N TYR A 124 -4.28 4.62 12.06
CA TYR A 124 -3.09 4.68 12.91
C TYR A 124 -3.01 3.54 13.93
N GLU A 125 -4.16 2.97 14.30
CA GLU A 125 -4.30 1.80 15.17
C GLU A 125 -3.69 0.53 14.58
N VAL A 126 -3.56 0.45 13.24
CA VAL A 126 -2.87 -0.65 12.56
C VAL A 126 -1.44 -0.26 12.21
N ALA A 127 -1.23 0.97 11.70
CA ALA A 127 0.09 1.41 11.25
C ALA A 127 1.14 1.43 12.38
N VAL A 128 0.77 1.91 13.57
CA VAL A 128 1.72 2.05 14.70
C VAL A 128 2.16 0.70 15.26
N PRO A 129 1.25 -0.26 15.59
CA PRO A 129 1.67 -1.59 16.05
C PRO A 129 2.52 -2.33 15.02
N LEU A 130 2.16 -2.23 13.73
CA LEU A 130 2.90 -2.87 12.64
C LEU A 130 4.34 -2.35 12.56
N CYS A 131 4.54 -1.04 12.67
CA CYS A 131 5.87 -0.44 12.76
C CYS A 131 6.65 -0.89 14.00
N ARG A 132 5.99 -0.94 15.17
CA ARG A 132 6.63 -1.36 16.43
C ARG A 132 7.08 -2.82 16.38
N GLN A 133 6.22 -3.71 15.90
CA GLN A 133 6.55 -5.12 15.75
C GLN A 133 7.75 -5.32 14.81
N ALA A 134 7.74 -4.66 13.64
CA ALA A 134 8.85 -4.76 12.71
C ALA A 134 10.16 -4.18 13.26
N LEU A 135 10.07 -3.14 14.09
CA LEU A 135 11.24 -2.57 14.78
C LEU A 135 11.80 -3.56 15.81
N GLU A 136 10.95 -4.18 16.63
CA GLU A 136 11.37 -5.22 17.58
C GLU A 136 12.02 -6.42 16.88
N ASP A 137 11.48 -6.86 15.75
CA ASP A 137 12.03 -7.96 14.97
C ASP A 137 13.40 -7.60 14.35
N LEU A 138 13.55 -6.37 13.85
CA LEU A 138 14.83 -5.87 13.36
C LEU A 138 15.87 -5.73 14.47
N GLU A 139 15.48 -5.24 15.64
CA GLU A 139 16.38 -5.12 16.79
C GLU A 139 16.85 -6.48 17.28
N LYS A 140 15.97 -7.50 17.32
CA LYS A 140 16.35 -8.87 17.68
C LYS A 140 17.28 -9.52 16.67
N THR A 141 17.08 -9.27 15.37
CA THR A 141 17.84 -9.94 14.30
C THR A 141 19.15 -9.24 13.96
N SER A 142 19.14 -7.91 13.91
CA SER A 142 20.24 -7.09 13.37
C SER A 142 20.88 -6.19 14.44
N GLY A 143 20.26 -6.06 15.62
CA GLY A 143 20.69 -5.13 16.65
C GLY A 143 20.19 -3.70 16.42
N HIS A 144 20.10 -2.93 17.50
CA HIS A 144 19.59 -1.55 17.47
C HIS A 144 20.44 -0.58 16.63
N GLN A 145 21.75 -0.82 16.52
CA GLN A 145 22.65 0.02 15.72
C GLN A 145 22.66 -0.33 14.22
N HIS A 146 21.57 -0.87 13.66
CA HIS A 146 21.49 -1.22 12.24
C HIS A 146 20.81 -0.10 11.43
N PRO A 147 21.27 0.23 10.20
CA PRO A 147 20.66 1.28 9.37
C PRO A 147 19.15 1.05 9.08
N ASP A 148 18.72 -0.21 9.02
CA ASP A 148 17.31 -0.57 8.87
C ASP A 148 16.46 -0.21 10.08
N VAL A 149 17.00 -0.30 11.30
CA VAL A 149 16.31 0.17 12.51
C VAL A 149 16.12 1.68 12.42
N ALA A 150 17.15 2.43 12.00
CA ALA A 150 17.01 3.87 11.76
C ALA A 150 15.98 4.20 10.68
N THR A 151 15.88 3.37 9.64
CA THR A 151 14.87 3.53 8.58
C THR A 151 13.46 3.30 9.13
N MET A 152 13.26 2.26 9.93
CA MET A 152 11.99 1.99 10.59
C MET A 152 11.59 3.05 11.62
N LEU A 153 12.53 3.53 12.42
CA LEU A 153 12.33 4.66 13.35
C LEU A 153 11.87 5.91 12.60
N ASN A 154 12.49 6.23 11.47
CA ASN A 154 12.08 7.37 10.65
C ASN A 154 10.67 7.17 10.08
N ILE A 155 10.30 5.96 9.62
CA ILE A 155 8.94 5.66 9.14
C ILE A 155 7.92 5.85 10.27
N LEU A 156 8.17 5.29 11.46
CA LEU A 156 7.28 5.45 12.61
C LEU A 156 7.15 6.93 13.04
N ALA A 157 8.24 7.69 12.96
CA ALA A 157 8.21 9.12 13.27
C ALA A 157 7.32 9.92 12.31
N LEU A 158 7.30 9.57 11.01
CA LEU A 158 6.39 10.20 10.06
C LEU A 158 4.92 9.89 10.39
N VAL A 159 4.62 8.64 10.77
CA VAL A 159 3.27 8.25 11.23
C VAL A 159 2.85 9.03 12.48
N TYR A 160 3.77 9.27 13.42
CA TYR A 160 3.48 10.11 14.59
C TYR A 160 3.37 11.60 14.27
N ARG A 161 4.13 12.11 13.31
CA ARG A 161 3.98 13.48 12.81
C ARG A 161 2.58 13.69 12.23
N ASP A 162 2.06 12.72 11.49
CA ASP A 162 0.73 12.80 10.88
C ASP A 162 -0.39 12.73 11.93
N GLN A 163 -0.13 12.05 13.07
CA GLN A 163 -0.97 12.12 14.28
C GLN A 163 -0.78 13.39 15.13
N SER A 164 0.03 14.36 14.69
CA SER A 164 0.41 15.54 15.48
C SER A 164 1.13 15.23 16.81
N LYS A 165 1.68 14.01 16.96
CA LYS A 165 2.50 13.57 18.10
C LYS A 165 3.96 13.99 17.89
N PHE A 166 4.18 15.30 17.89
CA PHE A 166 5.49 15.87 17.52
C PHE A 166 6.60 15.60 18.55
N LYS A 167 6.26 15.38 19.83
CA LYS A 167 7.30 15.08 20.84
C LYS A 167 7.88 13.69 20.60
N GLU A 168 7.01 12.71 20.39
CA GLU A 168 7.33 11.31 20.14
C GLU A 168 8.08 11.16 18.82
N ALA A 169 7.59 11.79 17.75
CA ALA A 169 8.27 11.80 16.46
C ALA A 169 9.68 12.44 16.55
N GLY A 170 9.85 13.49 17.35
CA GLY A 170 11.15 14.10 17.58
C GLY A 170 12.15 13.18 18.29
N VAL A 171 11.70 12.40 19.28
CA VAL A 171 12.57 11.42 19.97
C VAL A 171 13.03 10.34 19.00
N LEU A 172 12.10 9.76 18.23
CA LEU A 172 12.41 8.70 17.26
C LEU A 172 13.38 9.17 16.16
N LEU A 173 13.22 10.40 15.66
CA LEU A 173 14.12 10.93 14.64
C LEU A 173 15.51 11.25 15.18
N ASN A 174 15.64 11.69 16.44
CA ASN A 174 16.95 11.88 17.06
C ASN A 174 17.67 10.53 17.25
N ASP A 175 16.92 9.49 17.61
CA ASP A 175 17.47 8.14 17.73
C ASP A 175 17.91 7.59 16.36
N ALA A 176 17.07 7.73 15.33
CA ALA A 176 17.42 7.39 13.95
C ALA A 176 18.64 8.16 13.43
N LEU A 177 18.79 9.44 13.82
CA LEU A 177 19.95 10.26 13.49
C LEU A 177 21.22 9.70 14.12
N ALA A 178 21.20 9.40 15.43
CA ALA A 178 22.33 8.84 16.15
C ALA A 178 22.79 7.48 15.57
N ILE A 179 21.84 6.62 15.19
CA ILE A 179 22.16 5.35 14.52
C ILE A 179 22.78 5.61 13.14
N ARG A 180 22.22 6.50 12.33
CA ARG A 180 22.75 6.82 10.98
C ARG A 180 24.14 7.44 11.04
N GLU A 181 24.40 8.34 11.98
CA GLU A 181 25.72 8.94 12.16
C GLU A 181 26.78 7.89 12.53
N LYS A 182 26.45 6.93 13.40
CA LYS A 182 27.35 5.85 13.79
C LYS A 182 27.60 4.82 12.68
N THR A 183 26.56 4.49 11.91
CA THR A 183 26.60 3.41 10.92
C THR A 183 27.10 3.85 9.55
N LEU A 184 26.65 5.02 9.09
CA LEU A 184 26.92 5.54 7.75
C LEU A 184 27.93 6.69 7.74
N GLY A 185 28.20 7.27 8.90
CA GLY A 185 29.04 8.46 9.06
C GLY A 185 28.24 9.76 9.04
N PRO A 186 28.81 10.85 9.60
CA PRO A 186 28.11 12.13 9.79
C PRO A 186 27.79 12.87 8.47
N ASP A 187 28.53 12.58 7.40
CA ASP A 187 28.38 13.22 6.09
C ASP A 187 27.51 12.41 5.12
N HIS A 188 26.79 11.39 5.58
CA HIS A 188 26.00 10.56 4.67
C HIS A 188 24.69 11.26 4.23
N PRO A 189 24.24 11.11 2.96
CA PRO A 189 22.97 11.71 2.50
C PRO A 189 21.74 11.32 3.35
N ALA A 190 21.72 10.10 3.89
CA ALA A 190 20.68 9.65 4.82
C ALA A 190 20.64 10.44 6.14
N VAL A 191 21.79 10.94 6.63
CA VAL A 191 21.87 11.83 7.81
C VAL A 191 21.24 13.18 7.46
N ALA A 192 21.57 13.76 6.29
CA ALA A 192 20.95 14.99 5.82
C ALA A 192 19.42 14.86 5.68
N ALA A 193 18.93 13.71 5.23
CA ALA A 193 17.50 13.46 5.15
C ALA A 193 16.82 13.41 6.53
N THR A 194 17.43 12.77 7.53
CA THR A 194 16.90 12.76 8.91
C THR A 194 16.90 14.16 9.52
N LEU A 195 17.99 14.92 9.33
CA LEU A 195 18.11 16.30 9.79
C LEU A 195 17.02 17.19 9.20
N ASN A 196 16.72 17.03 7.91
CA ASN A 196 15.63 17.77 7.27
C ASN A 196 14.25 17.39 7.86
N ASN A 197 14.00 16.10 8.13
CA ASN A 197 12.76 15.66 8.78
C ASN A 197 12.61 16.25 10.19
N LEU A 198 13.70 16.32 10.97
CA LEU A 198 13.72 16.98 12.27
C LEU A 198 13.46 18.48 12.17
N ALA A 199 14.07 19.16 11.20
CA ALA A 199 13.88 20.59 10.98
C ALA A 199 12.41 20.92 10.65
N VAL A 200 11.77 20.13 9.79
CA VAL A 200 10.33 20.27 9.47
C VAL A 200 9.48 20.09 10.74
N LEU A 201 9.81 19.11 11.58
CA LEU A 201 9.09 18.87 12.84
C LEU A 201 9.26 20.05 13.82
N TYR A 202 10.46 20.62 13.92
CA TYR A 202 10.71 21.80 14.74
C TYR A 202 10.04 23.06 14.18
N GLY A 203 10.00 23.23 12.87
CA GLY A 203 9.23 24.27 12.19
C GLY A 203 7.74 24.22 12.55
N LYS A 204 7.13 23.02 12.53
CA LYS A 204 5.73 22.83 12.97
C LYS A 204 5.50 23.13 14.45
N ARG A 205 6.55 23.11 15.28
CA ARG A 205 6.49 23.47 16.71
C ARG A 205 6.87 24.93 16.97
N ASN A 206 6.99 25.76 15.93
CA ASN A 206 7.46 27.16 16.00
C ASN A 206 8.88 27.31 16.58
N LYS A 207 9.71 26.25 16.52
CA LYS A 207 11.11 26.27 16.93
C LYS A 207 12.02 26.55 15.73
N PHE A 208 11.85 27.72 15.12
CA PHE A 208 12.51 28.04 13.86
C PHE A 208 14.03 28.14 13.96
N ARG A 209 14.58 28.62 15.10
CA ARG A 209 16.04 28.69 15.31
C ARG A 209 16.67 27.31 15.37
N ASP A 210 16.07 26.38 16.12
CA ASP A 210 16.55 25.00 16.22
C ASP A 210 16.47 24.30 14.85
N ALA A 211 15.39 24.56 14.10
CA ALA A 211 15.22 24.03 12.74
C ALA A 211 16.27 24.58 11.76
N GLU A 212 16.63 25.86 11.85
CA GLU A 212 17.61 26.50 10.98
C GLU A 212 18.99 25.83 11.11
N VAL A 213 19.44 25.56 12.35
CA VAL A 213 20.73 24.88 12.60
C VAL A 213 20.75 23.50 11.94
N LEU A 214 19.67 22.73 12.07
CA LEU A 214 19.55 21.40 11.46
C LEU A 214 19.52 21.48 9.93
N CYS A 215 18.80 22.46 9.37
CA CYS A 215 18.72 22.66 7.92
C CYS A 215 20.06 23.12 7.32
N LYS A 216 20.84 23.97 8.02
CA LYS A 216 22.20 24.38 7.61
C LYS A 216 23.13 23.18 7.56
N ARG A 217 23.13 22.35 8.61
CA ARG A 217 23.91 21.12 8.63
C ARG A 217 23.53 20.16 7.50
N ALA A 218 22.23 19.99 7.23
CA ALA A 218 21.77 19.15 6.12
C ALA A 218 22.19 19.70 4.74
N LEU A 219 22.24 21.02 4.58
CA LEU A 219 22.72 21.68 3.36
C LEU A 219 24.21 21.41 3.12
N GLU A 220 25.05 21.60 4.14
CA GLU A 220 26.50 21.34 4.06
C GLU A 220 26.78 19.89 3.64
N ILE A 221 26.06 18.93 4.23
CA ILE A 221 26.20 17.51 3.87
C ILE A 221 25.79 17.27 2.40
N ARG A 222 24.65 17.84 1.96
CA ARG A 222 24.19 17.67 0.57
C ARG A 222 25.15 18.28 -0.44
N GLU A 223 25.70 19.45 -0.14
CA GLU A 223 26.71 20.10 -0.99
C GLU A 223 27.98 19.27 -1.11
N LYS A 224 28.43 18.68 0.01
CA LYS A 224 29.63 17.83 0.04
C LYS A 224 29.42 16.52 -0.74
N CYS A 225 28.24 15.91 -0.65
CA CYS A 225 27.97 14.62 -1.31
C CYS A 225 27.58 14.74 -2.78
N LEU A 226 26.74 15.70 -3.12
CA LEU A 226 26.09 15.79 -4.43
C LEU A 226 26.67 16.92 -5.30
N GLY A 227 27.45 17.83 -4.71
CA GLY A 227 27.93 19.04 -5.35
C GLY A 227 26.95 20.20 -5.23
N SER A 228 27.48 21.42 -5.33
CA SER A 228 26.73 22.67 -5.09
C SER A 228 25.64 22.98 -6.12
N SER A 229 25.66 22.30 -7.28
CA SER A 229 24.70 22.48 -8.38
C SER A 229 23.63 21.40 -8.44
N HIS A 230 23.51 20.51 -7.45
CA HIS A 230 22.53 19.43 -7.50
C HIS A 230 21.10 19.93 -7.18
N PRO A 231 20.03 19.45 -7.86
CA PRO A 231 18.65 19.85 -7.58
C PRO A 231 18.21 19.66 -6.11
N ASP A 232 18.77 18.65 -5.43
CA ASP A 232 18.49 18.41 -4.01
C ASP A 232 19.13 19.45 -3.06
N VAL A 233 20.19 20.15 -3.50
CA VAL A 233 20.74 21.32 -2.79
C VAL A 233 19.78 22.49 -2.93
N ALA A 234 19.21 22.72 -4.12
CA ALA A 234 18.19 23.74 -4.34
C ALA A 234 16.93 23.50 -3.50
N LYS A 235 16.44 22.25 -3.43
CA LYS A 235 15.34 21.88 -2.52
C LYS A 235 15.65 22.18 -1.06
N GLN A 236 16.89 21.91 -0.62
CA GLN A 236 17.31 22.19 0.75
C GLN A 236 17.40 23.70 1.02
N LEU A 237 17.92 24.48 0.07
CA LEU A 237 17.94 25.95 0.13
C LEU A 237 16.53 26.53 0.24
N ASN A 238 15.57 26.01 -0.52
CA ASN A 238 14.16 26.41 -0.41
C ASN A 238 13.58 26.14 0.98
N ASN A 239 13.84 24.97 1.57
CA ASN A 239 13.39 24.68 2.93
C ASN A 239 13.99 25.65 3.96
N LEU A 240 15.25 26.03 3.77
CA LEU A 240 15.96 26.95 4.64
C LEU A 240 15.44 28.39 4.48
N ALA A 241 15.16 28.82 3.24
CA ALA A 241 14.50 30.08 2.95
C ALA A 241 13.13 30.18 3.64
N LEU A 242 12.31 29.13 3.59
CA LEU A 242 11.01 29.11 4.27
C LEU A 242 11.15 29.28 5.80
N LEU A 243 12.18 28.65 6.40
CA LEU A 243 12.47 28.82 7.83
C LEU A 243 12.93 30.24 8.16
N CYS A 244 13.74 30.87 7.32
CA CYS A 244 14.19 32.26 7.51
C CYS A 244 13.04 33.27 7.30
N GLN A 245 12.11 32.98 6.37
CA GLN A 245 10.91 33.80 6.15
C GLN A 245 10.03 33.83 7.39
N ASN A 246 9.81 32.68 8.03
CA ASN A 246 9.06 32.59 9.29
C ASN A 246 9.75 33.32 10.47
N GLN A 247 11.05 33.61 10.35
CA GLN A 247 11.81 34.39 11.33
C GLN A 247 11.91 35.89 10.98
N GLY A 248 11.38 36.32 9.82
CA GLY A 248 11.47 37.70 9.34
C GLY A 248 12.85 38.10 8.79
N LYS A 249 13.73 37.13 8.48
CA LYS A 249 15.09 37.37 7.95
C LYS A 249 15.09 37.46 6.43
N TYR A 250 14.47 38.49 5.87
CA TYR A 250 14.23 38.58 4.41
C TYR A 250 15.49 38.64 3.55
N ASP A 251 16.58 39.25 4.05
CA ASP A 251 17.85 39.32 3.32
C ASP A 251 18.47 37.92 3.08
N GLU A 252 18.39 37.05 4.10
CA GLU A 252 18.85 35.66 3.97
C GLU A 252 17.94 34.87 3.02
N VAL A 253 16.62 35.10 3.08
CA VAL A 253 15.64 34.46 2.20
C VAL A 253 15.94 34.75 0.73
N GLU A 254 16.19 36.02 0.39
CA GLU A 254 16.53 36.43 -0.97
C GLU A 254 17.81 35.75 -1.45
N SER A 255 18.84 35.67 -0.60
CA SER A 255 20.10 34.99 -0.92
C SER A 255 19.89 33.50 -1.21
N TYR A 256 19.15 32.79 -0.36
CA TYR A 256 18.89 31.36 -0.55
C TYR A 256 18.03 31.07 -1.78
N TYR A 257 16.98 31.86 -2.04
CA TYR A 257 16.14 31.66 -3.23
C TYR A 257 16.88 31.99 -4.52
N LYS A 258 17.68 33.06 -4.58
CA LYS A 258 18.52 33.35 -5.75
C LYS A 258 19.43 32.17 -6.08
N ARG A 259 20.09 31.62 -5.06
CA ARG A 259 20.96 30.45 -5.22
C ARG A 259 20.18 29.20 -5.66
N ALA A 260 18.98 28.96 -5.13
CA ALA A 260 18.15 27.84 -5.57
C ALA A 260 17.71 27.98 -7.03
N ILE A 261 17.30 29.18 -7.46
CA ILE A 261 16.92 29.48 -8.85
C ILE A 261 18.12 29.29 -9.79
N GLU A 262 19.31 29.76 -9.43
CA GLU A 262 20.53 29.54 -10.22
C GLU A 262 20.82 28.05 -10.44
N ILE A 263 20.54 27.21 -9.44
CA ILE A 263 20.73 25.76 -9.56
C ILE A 263 19.66 25.17 -10.48
N TYR A 264 18.38 25.49 -10.27
CA TYR A 264 17.28 24.95 -11.09
C TYR A 264 17.40 25.36 -12.56
N THR A 265 17.68 26.64 -12.83
CA THR A 265 17.89 27.15 -14.19
C THR A 265 19.05 26.46 -14.91
N LYS A 266 20.14 26.13 -14.20
CA LYS A 266 21.29 25.41 -14.77
C LYS A 266 21.04 23.91 -14.98
N THR A 267 20.19 23.28 -14.16
CA THR A 267 20.04 21.82 -14.13
C THR A 267 18.81 21.28 -14.83
N LEU A 268 17.67 21.96 -14.70
CA LEU A 268 16.36 21.47 -15.17
C LEU A 268 15.84 22.28 -16.36
N GLY A 269 16.37 23.48 -16.59
CA GLY A 269 15.93 24.39 -17.66
C GLY A 269 14.85 25.37 -17.19
N ILE A 270 14.46 26.29 -18.08
CA ILE A 270 13.53 27.40 -17.77
C ILE A 270 12.06 26.94 -17.75
N ASP A 271 11.77 25.78 -18.33
CA ASP A 271 10.42 25.22 -18.46
C ASP A 271 10.06 24.21 -17.33
N ASP A 272 10.96 23.99 -16.37
CA ASP A 272 10.70 23.13 -15.21
C ASP A 272 9.83 23.87 -14.16
N PRO A 273 8.77 23.24 -13.62
CA PRO A 273 7.80 23.86 -12.71
C PRO A 273 8.32 24.12 -11.30
#